data_AF-A0A392MPZ9-F1
#
_entry.id   AF-A0A392MPZ9-F1
#
_cell.length_a   1.000
_cell.length_b   1.000
_cell.length_c   1.000
_cell.angle_alpha   90.00
_cell.angle_beta   90.00
_cell.angle_gamma   90.00
#
_symmetry.space_group_name_H-M   'P 1'
#
loop_
_entity.id
_entity.type
_entity.pdbx_description
1 polymer ?
#
loop_
_entity_poly.entity_id
_entity_poly.type
_entity_poly.pdbx_seq_one_letter_code
_entity_poly.pdbx_strand_id
1 'polypeptide(L)'
;DEPLNLPEPVDQLLSDYAKRFTEIKTPRKLQWKKSLGTVKLELQFEDRVMQFTVAPVLASMIMKFQDQTSWTSKNLAAAIGIPVDVLIRRINFWINK
;
A
#
# COMPACT_ATOMS: atom_id res chain seq x y z
N ASP A 1 -15.64 3.33 -0.70
CA ASP A 1 -14.30 2.81 -0.43
C ASP A 1 -13.27 3.77 -1.00
N GLU A 2 -12.22 4.07 -0.25
CA GLU A 2 -11.12 4.91 -0.74
C GLU A 2 -10.31 4.08 -1.75
N PRO A 3 -10.21 4.49 -3.01
CA PRO A 3 -9.46 3.74 -4.02
C PRO A 3 -7.99 3.70 -3.60
N LEU A 4 -7.41 2.51 -3.55
CA LEU A 4 -6.00 2.30 -3.23
C LEU A 4 -5.44 1.24 -4.17
N ASN A 5 -4.45 1.65 -4.96
CA ASN A 5 -3.62 0.75 -5.74
C ASN A 5 -2.52 0.22 -4.82
N LEU A 6 -2.61 -1.07 -4.52
CA LEU A 6 -1.56 -1.78 -3.80
C LEU A 6 -0.40 -2.11 -4.75
N PRO A 7 0.81 -2.33 -4.23
CA PRO A 7 1.89 -2.89 -5.02
C PRO A 7 1.47 -4.21 -5.67
N GLU A 8 1.86 -4.42 -6.92
CA GLU A 8 1.47 -5.58 -7.74
C GLU A 8 1.68 -6.93 -7.04
N PRO A 9 2.82 -7.20 -6.35
CA PRO A 9 3.01 -8.48 -5.67
C PRO A 9 1.96 -8.73 -4.57
N VAL A 10 1.55 -7.68 -3.85
CA VAL A 10 0.54 -7.79 -2.79
C VAL A 10 -0.84 -8.00 -3.38
N ASP A 11 -1.16 -7.30 -4.48
CA ASP A 11 -2.45 -7.44 -5.12
C ASP A 11 -2.67 -8.85 -5.70
N GLN A 12 -1.61 -9.44 -6.27
CA GLN A 12 -1.63 -10.81 -6.75
C GLN A 12 -1.87 -11.81 -5.61
N LEU A 13 -1.18 -11.64 -4.47
CA LEU A 13 -1.38 -12.48 -3.28
C LEU A 13 -2.83 -12.42 -2.75
N LEU A 14 -3.44 -11.22 -2.73
CA LEU A 14 -4.83 -11.06 -2.32
C LEU A 14 -5.81 -11.74 -3.29
N SER A 15 -5.53 -11.67 -4.60
CA SER A 15 -6.32 -12.32 -5.63
C SER A 15 -6.28 -13.85 -5.51
N ASP A 16 -5.06 -14.41 -5.38
CA ASP A 16 -4.85 -15.85 -5.24
C ASP A 16 -5.54 -16.41 -3.99
N TYR A 17 -5.47 -15.68 -2.88
CA TYR A 17 -6.16 -16.06 -1.65
C TYR A 17 -7.68 -16.01 -1.82
N ALA A 18 -8.23 -14.96 -2.46
CA ALA A 18 -9.67 -14.85 -2.69
C ALA A 18 -10.21 -15.98 -3.57
N LYS A 19 -9.44 -16.42 -4.57
CA LYS A 19 -9.77 -17.57 -5.42
C LYS A 19 -9.88 -18.85 -4.58
N ARG A 20 -8.83 -19.18 -3.82
CA ARG A 20 -8.82 -20.37 -2.94
C ARG A 20 -9.92 -20.33 -1.88
N PHE A 21 -10.18 -19.16 -1.31
CA PHE A 21 -11.26 -18.98 -0.34
C PHE A 21 -12.63 -19.34 -0.94
N THR A 22 -12.89 -18.91 -2.17
CA THR A 22 -14.16 -19.17 -2.87
C THR A 22 -14.32 -20.66 -3.15
N GLU A 23 -13.26 -21.35 -3.58
CA GLU A 23 -13.24 -22.81 -3.78
C GLU A 23 -13.60 -23.56 -2.49
N ILE A 24 -13.08 -23.13 -1.34
CA ILE A 24 -13.30 -23.80 -0.03
C ILE A 24 -14.67 -23.43 0.57
N LYS A 25 -15.15 -22.20 0.39
CA LYS A 25 -16.33 -21.64 1.08
C LYS A 25 -17.45 -21.21 0.12
N THR A 26 -17.66 -21.97 -0.95
CA THR A 26 -18.75 -21.72 -1.93
C THR A 26 -20.11 -21.63 -1.22
N PRO A 27 -20.97 -20.62 -1.53
CA PRO A 27 -20.87 -19.64 -2.62
C PRO A 27 -20.27 -18.26 -2.20
N ARG A 28 -19.55 -18.18 -1.07
CA ARG A 28 -19.06 -16.89 -0.54
C ARG A 28 -17.92 -16.33 -1.39
N LYS A 29 -17.93 -15.02 -1.62
CA LYS A 29 -16.84 -14.28 -2.27
C LYS A 29 -16.16 -13.35 -1.27
N LEU A 30 -14.83 -13.28 -1.34
CA LEU A 30 -14.04 -12.40 -0.49
C LEU A 30 -13.89 -11.03 -1.16
N GLN A 31 -14.24 -9.96 -0.44
CA GLN A 31 -14.05 -8.58 -0.88
C GLN A 31 -13.06 -7.88 0.05
N TRP A 32 -11.96 -7.40 -0.52
CA TRP A 32 -10.89 -6.74 0.23
C TRP A 32 -11.18 -5.25 0.41
N LYS A 33 -11.14 -4.77 1.66
CA LYS A 33 -11.08 -3.34 1.97
C LYS A 33 -9.62 -2.88 2.04
N LYS A 34 -8.99 -2.70 0.88
CA LYS A 34 -7.54 -2.49 0.73
C LYS A 34 -6.98 -1.30 1.53
N SER A 35 -7.79 -0.25 1.73
CA SER A 35 -7.38 0.93 2.51
C SER A 35 -7.34 0.68 4.02
N LEU A 36 -7.99 -0.38 4.50
CA LEU A 36 -8.06 -0.74 5.92
C LEU A 36 -7.11 -1.88 6.23
N GLY A 37 -6.43 -1.77 7.37
CA GLY A 37 -5.54 -2.81 7.87
C GLY A 37 -4.26 -2.22 8.44
N THR A 38 -3.30 -3.09 8.65
CA THR A 38 -1.99 -2.74 9.18
C THR A 38 -0.95 -3.58 8.48
N VAL A 39 0.09 -2.91 7.98
CA VAL A 39 1.20 -3.52 7.25
C VAL A 39 2.46 -3.33 8.09
N LYS A 40 3.16 -4.43 8.34
CA LYS A 40 4.51 -4.41 8.89
C LYS A 40 5.49 -4.35 7.72
N LEU A 41 6.36 -3.35 7.72
CA LEU A 41 7.36 -3.15 6.68
C LEU A 41 8.72 -2.90 7.30
N GLU A 42 9.75 -3.31 6.58
CA GLU A 42 11.15 -3.10 6.93
C GLU A 42 11.79 -2.28 5.82
N LEU A 43 12.38 -1.14 6.18
CA LEU A 43 13.10 -0.28 5.27
C LEU A 43 14.59 -0.45 5.53
N GLN A 44 15.30 -0.92 4.52
CA GLN A 44 16.75 -1.08 4.54
C GLN A 44 17.39 0.12 3.84
N PHE A 45 18.20 0.86 4.59
CA PHE A 45 19.05 1.94 4.11
C PHE A 45 20.52 1.51 4.18
N GLU A 46 21.43 2.33 3.65
CA GLU A 46 22.87 2.02 3.63
C GLU A 46 23.46 1.83 5.03
N ASP A 47 22.98 2.63 5.99
CA ASP A 47 23.52 2.74 7.35
C ASP A 47 22.67 2.03 8.41
N ARG A 48 21.39 1.75 8.11
CA ARG A 48 20.44 1.21 9.09
C ARG A 48 19.27 0.45 8.47
N VAL A 49 18.68 -0.43 9.28
CA VAL A 49 17.40 -1.09 9.00
C VAL A 49 16.36 -0.59 10.00
N MET A 50 15.19 -0.19 9.52
CA MET A 50 14.11 0.34 10.34
C MET A 50 12.81 -0.41 10.09
N GLN A 51 12.14 -0.83 11.16
CA GLN A 51 10.86 -1.53 11.10
C GLN A 51 9.70 -0.58 11.42
N PHE A 52 8.65 -0.63 10.62
CA PHE A 52 7.45 0.18 10.77
C PHE A 52 6.19 -0.68 10.74
N THR A 53 5.19 -0.23 11.47
CA THR A 53 3.83 -0.79 11.44
C THR A 53 2.89 0.34 11.05
N VAL A 54 2.41 0.35 9.81
CA VAL A 54 1.70 1.49 9.20
C VAL A 54 0.43 1.05 8.49
N ALA A 55 -0.42 2.02 8.14
CA ALA A 55 -1.59 1.77 7.30
C ALA A 55 -1.17 1.38 5.86
N PRO A 56 -1.98 0.58 5.13
CA PRO A 56 -1.68 0.16 3.76
C PRO A 56 -1.35 1.32 2.82
N VAL A 57 -2.04 2.45 2.96
CA VAL A 57 -1.79 3.66 2.15
C VAL A 57 -0.33 4.15 2.30
N LEU A 58 0.17 4.21 3.54
CA LEU A 58 1.54 4.67 3.82
C LEU A 58 2.58 3.67 3.31
N ALA A 59 2.30 2.37 3.43
CA ALA A 59 3.14 1.32 2.87
C ALA A 59 3.21 1.42 1.33
N SER A 60 2.06 1.61 0.67
CA SER A 60 2.02 1.83 -0.79
C SER A 60 2.82 3.07 -1.21
N MET A 61 2.80 4.15 -0.42
CA MET A 61 3.59 5.36 -0.72
C MET A 61 5.08 5.07 -0.73
N ILE A 62 5.61 4.50 0.36
CA ILE A 62 7.06 4.32 0.49
C ILE A 62 7.58 3.27 -0.50
N MET A 63 6.77 2.26 -0.82
CA MET A 63 7.14 1.23 -1.80
C MET A 63 7.40 1.81 -3.20
N LYS A 64 6.71 2.89 -3.60
CA LYS A 64 6.93 3.54 -4.92
C LYS A 64 8.31 4.15 -5.07
N PHE A 65 9.02 4.39 -3.96
CA PHE A 65 10.39 4.87 -3.99
C PHE A 65 11.42 3.79 -4.37
N GLN A 66 11.01 2.52 -4.45
CA GLN A 66 11.84 1.45 -5.02
C GLN A 66 12.00 1.59 -6.53
N ASP A 67 10.95 2.04 -7.23
CA ASP A 67 10.97 2.21 -8.68
C ASP A 67 11.66 3.51 -9.10
N GLN A 68 11.46 4.58 -8.32
CA GLN A 68 11.95 5.92 -8.62
C GLN A 68 12.26 6.70 -7.35
N THR A 69 13.43 7.34 -7.29
CA THR A 69 13.94 8.01 -6.10
C THR A 69 13.26 9.34 -5.77
N SER A 70 12.63 10.00 -6.75
CA SER A 70 11.98 11.30 -6.57
C SER A 70 10.62 11.35 -7.24
N TRP A 71 9.62 11.85 -6.53
CA TRP A 71 8.24 11.92 -7.02
C TRP A 71 7.67 13.31 -6.83
N THR A 72 6.84 13.76 -7.78
CA THR A 72 5.95 14.89 -7.56
C THR A 72 4.67 14.40 -6.89
N SER A 73 4.04 15.25 -6.05
CA SER A 73 2.82 14.86 -5.33
C SER A 73 1.70 14.43 -6.27
N LYS A 74 1.58 15.04 -7.45
CA LYS A 74 0.57 14.67 -8.45
C LYS A 74 0.82 13.26 -9.01
N ASN A 75 2.06 12.95 -9.37
CA ASN A 75 2.41 11.65 -9.95
C ASN A 75 2.31 10.53 -8.91
N LEU A 76 2.74 10.78 -7.68
CA LEU A 76 2.65 9.80 -6.60
C LEU A 76 1.19 9.50 -6.24
N ALA A 77 0.35 10.53 -6.17
CA ALA A 77 -1.08 10.38 -5.91
C ALA A 77 -1.75 9.53 -7.00
N ALA A 78 -1.44 9.82 -8.27
CA ALA A 78 -1.94 9.06 -9.41
C ALA A 78 -1.47 7.58 -9.38
N ALA A 79 -0.19 7.34 -9.07
CA ALA A 79 0.36 5.98 -8.99
C ALA A 79 -0.30 5.13 -7.88
N ILE A 80 -0.66 5.75 -6.76
CA ILE A 80 -1.29 5.09 -5.61
C ILE A 80 -2.82 5.06 -5.75
N GLY A 81 -3.39 5.85 -6.66
CA GLY A 81 -4.82 5.90 -6.92
C GLY A 81 -5.62 6.71 -5.89
N ILE A 82 -4.96 7.62 -5.15
CA ILE A 82 -5.61 8.49 -4.15
C ILE A 82 -5.62 9.95 -4.61
N PRO A 83 -6.57 10.78 -4.12
CA PRO A 83 -6.55 12.22 -4.33
C PRO A 83 -5.27 12.89 -3.78
N VAL A 84 -4.81 13.95 -4.43
CA VAL A 84 -3.57 14.67 -4.06
C VAL A 84 -3.66 15.28 -2.66
N ASP A 85 -4.83 15.81 -2.27
CA ASP A 85 -5.06 16.38 -0.94
C ASP A 85 -4.98 15.33 0.16
N VAL A 86 -5.48 14.11 -0.10
CA VAL A 86 -5.32 12.96 0.80
C VAL A 86 -3.85 12.57 0.90
N LEU A 87 -3.14 12.47 -0.24
CA LEU A 87 -1.71 12.16 -0.26
C LEU A 87 -0.93 13.12 0.64
N ILE A 88 -1.12 14.44 0.47
CA ILE A 88 -0.40 15.47 1.23
C ILE A 88 -0.64 15.32 2.74
N ARG A 89 -1.87 15.02 3.17
CA ARG A 89 -2.17 14.82 4.60
C ARG A 89 -1.48 13.58 5.17
N ARG A 90 -1.42 12.49 4.39
CA ARG A 90 -0.89 11.20 4.82
C ARG A 90 0.65 11.17 4.77
N ILE A 91 1.26 11.76 3.76
CA ILE A 91 2.71 11.71 3.53
C ILE A 91 3.50 12.44 4.62
N ASN A 92 2.89 13.38 5.34
CA ASN A 92 3.47 14.01 6.53
C ASN A 92 3.97 12.99 7.56
N PHE A 93 3.39 11.79 7.61
CA PHE A 93 3.92 10.71 8.43
C PHE A 93 5.38 10.37 8.08
N TRP A 94 5.70 10.23 6.79
CA TRP A 94 7.04 9.89 6.31
C TRP A 94 8.01 11.07 6.36
N ILE A 95 7.51 12.30 6.18
CA ILE A 95 8.34 13.50 6.28
C ILE A 95 8.84 13.72 7.72
N ASN A 96 8.05 13.32 8.72
CA ASN A 96 8.36 13.51 10.14
C ASN A 96 9.09 12.32 10.79
N LYS A 97 9.60 11.35 10.02
CA LYS A 97 10.25 10.13 10.52
C LYS A 97 11.69 10.03 10.07
#